data_AF-A0A973AYI9-F1
#
_entry.id   AF-A0A973AYI9-F1
#
_cell.length_a   1.000
_cell.length_b   1.000
_cell.length_c   1.000
_cell.angle_alpha   90.00
_cell.angle_beta   90.00
_cell.angle_gamma   90.00
#
_symmetry.space_group_name_H-M   'P 1'
#
loop_
_entity.id
_entity.type
_entity.pdbx_description
1 polymer ?
#
loop_
_entity_poly.entity_id
_entity_poly.type
_entity_poly.pdbx_seq_one_letter_code
_entity_poly.pdbx_strand_id
1 'polypeptide(L)' 'MTVVKEKTTIKMRMQGIAASHSRTDVSIRGLTKIIDEPVERGGTNLGMSPTETFA' A
#
# COMPACT_ATOMS: atom_id res chain seq x y z
N MET A 1 -4.62 -35.81 15.36
CA MET A 1 -4.38 -34.35 15.26
C MET A 1 -4.47 -34.00 13.79
N THR A 2 -5.56 -33.39 13.35
CA THR A 2 -5.83 -33.18 11.91
C THR A 2 -5.25 -31.84 11.49
N VAL A 3 -4.33 -31.85 10.53
CA VAL A 3 -3.74 -30.63 9.98
C VAL A 3 -4.73 -30.04 8.97
N VAL A 4 -5.47 -29.01 9.38
CA VAL A 4 -6.37 -28.27 8.50
C VAL A 4 -5.58 -27.12 7.86
N LYS A 5 -5.48 -27.12 6.53
CA LYS A 5 -4.89 -26.01 5.76
C LYS A 5 -6.00 -25.22 5.09
N GLU A 6 -6.04 -23.92 5.39
CA GLU A 6 -6.89 -22.94 4.72
C GLU A 6 -6.72 -23.02 3.19
N LYS A 7 -7.84 -23.08 2.46
CA LYS A 7 -7.84 -22.90 1.01
C LYS A 7 -7.95 -21.41 0.70
N THR A 8 -6.84 -20.79 0.33
CA THR A 8 -6.82 -19.37 -0.04
C THR A 8 -7.47 -19.16 -1.41
N THR A 9 -8.63 -18.51 -1.45
CA THR A 9 -9.43 -18.33 -2.69
C THR A 9 -8.81 -17.28 -3.63
N ILE A 10 -8.12 -16.27 -3.11
CA ILE A 10 -7.51 -15.19 -3.89
C ILE A 10 -6.16 -14.80 -3.27
N LYS A 11 -5.09 -14.80 -4.08
CA LYS A 11 -3.79 -14.23 -3.68
C LYS A 11 -3.74 -12.76 -4.06
N MET A 12 -3.79 -11.87 -3.07
CA MET A 12 -3.60 -10.43 -3.29
C MET A 12 -2.13 -10.16 -3.58
N ARG A 13 -1.84 -9.55 -4.73
CA ARG A 13 -0.49 -9.13 -5.13
C ARG A 13 -0.46 -7.61 -5.22
N MET A 14 0.52 -7.01 -4.56
CA MET A 14 0.77 -5.58 -4.52
C MET A 14 2.24 -5.35 -4.86
N GLN A 15 2.53 -4.28 -5.60
CA GLN A 15 3.88 -3.80 -5.84
C GLN A 15 3.94 -2.31 -5.47
N GLY A 16 5.07 -1.85 -4.95
CA GLY A 16 5.27 -0.45 -4.58
C GLY A 16 6.61 0.05 -5.08
N ILE A 17 6.65 1.27 -5.60
CA ILE A 17 7.87 2.00 -5.97
C ILE A 17 7.99 3.19 -5.02
N ALA A 18 9.06 3.20 -4.21
CA ALA A 18 9.39 4.34 -3.37
C ALA A 18 9.96 5.46 -4.26
N ALA A 19 9.13 6.45 -4.58
CA ALA A 19 9.51 7.60 -5.41
C ALA A 19 10.32 8.63 -4.62
N SER A 20 10.14 8.69 -3.29
CA SER A 20 10.91 9.52 -2.37
C SER A 20 10.93 8.90 -0.97
N HIS A 21 11.57 9.57 0.01
CA HIS A 21 11.54 9.11 1.41
C HIS A 21 10.13 9.18 2.03
N SER A 22 9.21 9.94 1.43
CA SER A 22 7.86 10.20 1.95
C SER A 22 6.74 9.82 0.99
N ARG A 23 7.06 9.32 -0.22
CA ARG A 23 6.07 8.94 -1.24
C ARG A 23 6.34 7.58 -1.83
N THR A 24 5.31 6.75 -1.88
CA THR A 24 5.30 5.43 -2.52
C THR A 24 4.12 5.31 -3.48
N ASP A 25 4.41 4.96 -4.73
CA ASP A 25 3.39 4.68 -5.74
C ASP A 25 3.11 3.17 -5.74
N VAL A 26 1.88 2.78 -5.39
CA VAL A 26 1.46 1.40 -5.18
C VAL A 26 0.58 0.94 -6.33
N SER A 27 0.83 -0.26 -6.84
CA SER A 27 0.00 -0.91 -7.85
C SER A 27 -0.59 -2.23 -7.36
N ILE A 28 -1.89 -2.43 -7.60
CA ILE A 28 -2.65 -3.62 -7.23
C ILE A 28 -3.58 -3.98 -8.38
N ARG A 29 -3.40 -5.15 -9.00
CA ARG A 29 -4.26 -5.63 -10.09
C ARG A 29 -4.46 -4.61 -11.22
N GLY A 30 -3.44 -3.80 -11.51
CA GLY A 30 -3.48 -2.74 -12.53
C GLY A 30 -4.04 -1.38 -12.06
N LEU A 31 -4.54 -1.28 -10.81
CA LEU A 31 -4.91 0.00 -10.20
C LEU A 31 -3.67 0.63 -9.55
N THR A 32 -3.55 1.94 -9.66
CA THR A 32 -2.48 2.72 -9.02
C THR A 32 -3.02 3.61 -7.91
N LYS A 33 -2.35 3.65 -6.77
CA LYS A 33 -2.62 4.55 -5.66
C LYS A 33 -1.31 5.19 -5.20
N ILE A 34 -1.35 6.48 -4.87
CA ILE A 34 -0.22 7.19 -4.26
C ILE A 34 -0.42 7.16 -2.75
N ILE A 35 0.58 6.67 -2.03
CA ILE A 35 0.70 6.79 -0.58
C ILE A 35 1.77 7.84 -0.33
N ASP A 36 1.40 8.93 0.32
CA ASP A 36 2.28 10.09 0.49
C ASP A 36 2.04 10.76 1.83
N GLU A 37 3.08 11.32 2.41
CA GLU A 37 3.01 12.01 3.67
C GLU A 37 2.44 13.43 3.53
N PRO A 38 1.83 13.99 4.60
CA PRO A 38 1.47 15.40 4.61
C PRO A 38 2.73 16.27 4.56
N VAL A 39 2.56 17.52 4.11
CA VAL A 39 3.65 18.51 3.99
C VAL A 39 4.37 18.72 5.33
N GLU A 40 3.63 18.65 6.45
CA GLU A 40 4.14 18.79 7.81
C GLU A 40 5.18 17.72 8.18
N ARG A 41 5.16 16.56 7.49
CA ARG A 41 6.11 15.46 7.64
C ARG A 41 7.07 15.34 6.46
N GLY A 42 7.18 16.39 5.65
CA GLY A 42 8.08 16.46 4.48
C GLY A 42 7.61 15.69 3.26
N GLY A 43 6.31 15.37 3.16
CA GLY A 43 5.71 14.78 1.96
C GLY A 43 5.13 15.82 1.00
N THR A 44 4.43 15.35 -0.03
CA THR A 44 3.88 16.21 -1.09
C THR A 44 2.36 16.38 -1.04
N ASN A 45 1.68 15.71 -0.11
CA ASN A 45 0.22 15.73 0.05
C ASN A 45 -0.55 15.31 -1.23
N LEU A 46 0.08 14.51 -2.10
CA LEU A 46 -0.52 14.00 -3.36
C LEU A 46 -1.31 12.70 -3.17
N GLY A 47 -1.27 12.14 -1.96
CA GLY A 47 -1.92 10.91 -1.58
C GLY A 47 -2.24 10.92 -0.09
N MET A 48 -2.95 9.89 0.36
CA MET A 48 -3.17 9.65 1.78
C MET A 48 -1.88 9.15 2.43
N SER A 49 -1.65 9.49 3.69
CA SER A 49 -0.56 8.92 4.46
C SER A 49 -0.73 7.39 4.59
N PRO A 50 0.34 6.64 4.92
CA PRO A 50 0.23 5.21 5.17
C PRO A 50 -0.85 4.87 6.20
N THR A 51 -1.00 5.70 7.24
CA THR A 51 -1.99 5.50 8.30
C THR A 51 -3.41 5.72 7.79
N GLU A 52 -3.65 6.74 6.97
CA GLU A 52 -4.98 7.01 6.39
C GLU A 52 -5.37 6.03 5.28
N THR A 53 -4.38 5.41 4.63
CA THR A 53 -4.62 4.48 3.52
C THR A 53 -5.20 3.14 3.94
N PHE A 54 -4.86 2.67 5.14
CA PHE A 54 -5.23 1.34 5.66
C PHE A 54 -6.13 1.37 6.90
N ALA A 55 -6.52 2.58 7.36
CA ALA A 55 -7.50 2.75 8.43
C ALA A 55 -8.91 2.34 8.01
#